data_AF-A0A945WKK7-F1
#
_entry.id   AF-A0A945WKK7-F1
#
_cell.length_a   1.000
_cell.length_b   1.000
_cell.length_c   1.000
_cell.angle_alpha   90.00
_cell.angle_beta   90.00
_cell.angle_gamma   90.00
#
_symmetry.space_group_name_H-M   'P 1'
#
loop_
_entity.id
_entity.type
_entity.pdbx_description
1 polymer ?
#
loop_
_entity_poly.entity_id
_entity_poly.type
_entity_poly.pdbx_seq_one_letter_code
_entity_poly.pdbx_strand_id
1 'polypeptide(L)'
;MSQNGAMKVVAMLACVGLVTSACGSASPNSAPAMGSAITQVKVSDVMFETDVSPDLRANRKCKSPGRMVLKTYNNPAAAKVASVKAAMKKISPKAFGVKVPVYVVLWGINGERGVNKKTASKIANMAIDKMYPKGAGDKEFTREVREDIVNKTQRETLTADYYEGACAGFIFSAATNVSDFPNYLGKTTFHEFFHIYQNSFYNNNPKGDRTNPAWLNEGFAEFWALRQAIKQGWTDQEYLDGQLSEIKSKVRAQPKYANLKIFEDEFGDKWPVHSIEIGLVAANFLLQKHNGGKSTKAFTDELYAAMNKYGWAEGFKKVTKKSPSGFYKEFSAHLLT
;
A
#
# COMPACT_ATOMS: atom_id res chain seq x y z
N MET A 1 -30.56 15.63 -11.54
CA MET A 1 -29.67 14.63 -12.20
C MET A 1 -28.37 14.61 -11.42
N SER A 2 -28.24 13.64 -10.51
CA SER A 2 -27.19 13.54 -9.50
C SER A 2 -26.28 12.36 -9.85
N GLN A 3 -24.98 12.61 -10.02
CA GLN A 3 -23.99 11.57 -10.25
C GLN A 3 -23.64 10.90 -8.91
N ASN A 4 -23.92 9.59 -8.82
CA ASN A 4 -23.56 8.72 -7.72
C ASN A 4 -22.05 8.41 -7.76
N GLY A 5 -21.30 8.89 -6.77
CA GLY A 5 -19.94 8.43 -6.47
C GLY A 5 -20.01 7.13 -5.67
N ALA A 6 -19.87 5.99 -6.36
CA ALA A 6 -19.81 4.68 -5.72
C ALA A 6 -18.46 4.50 -5.02
N MET A 7 -18.49 4.47 -3.69
CA MET A 7 -17.37 4.04 -2.84
C MET A 7 -17.18 2.52 -3.05
N LYS A 8 -16.14 2.12 -3.79
CA LYS A 8 -15.78 0.70 -3.98
C LYS A 8 -15.30 0.13 -2.65
N VAL A 9 -16.08 -0.77 -2.06
CA VAL A 9 -15.71 -1.61 -0.91
C VAL A 9 -14.71 -2.66 -1.39
N VAL A 10 -13.43 -2.53 -0.99
CA VAL A 10 -12.38 -3.53 -1.26
C VAL A 10 -12.53 -4.68 -0.26
N ALA A 11 -12.74 -5.89 -0.78
CA ALA A 11 -12.81 -7.11 0.01
C ALA A 11 -11.51 -7.91 -0.17
N MET A 12 -10.53 -7.70 0.70
CA MET A 12 -9.34 -8.56 0.77
C MET A 12 -9.61 -9.77 1.67
N LEU A 13 -9.33 -10.97 1.15
CA LEU A 13 -9.26 -12.22 1.91
C LEU A 13 -7.95 -12.95 1.59
N ALA A 14 -7.51 -13.75 2.56
CA ALA A 14 -6.15 -14.25 2.79
C ALA A 14 -5.41 -14.86 1.59
N CYS A 15 -4.11 -14.50 1.47
CA CYS A 15 -3.11 -15.20 0.67
C CYS A 15 -3.04 -16.68 1.07
N VAL A 16 -3.31 -17.58 0.12
CA VAL A 16 -2.98 -19.00 0.19
C VAL A 16 -2.09 -19.30 -1.02
N GLY A 17 -0.81 -19.59 -0.76
CA GLY A 17 0.17 -19.94 -1.77
C GLY A 17 -0.06 -21.33 -2.37
N LEU A 18 0.38 -21.54 -3.61
CA LEU A 18 0.43 -22.86 -4.23
C LEU A 18 1.52 -22.88 -5.32
N VAL A 19 2.63 -23.51 -4.94
CA VAL A 19 3.85 -23.85 -5.68
C VAL A 19 3.53 -24.58 -7.00
N THR A 20 4.19 -24.20 -8.10
CA THR A 20 4.81 -25.13 -9.08
C THR A 20 5.66 -24.40 -10.15
N SER A 21 6.71 -25.11 -10.57
CA SER A 21 7.96 -24.71 -11.23
C SER A 21 7.93 -24.38 -12.74
N ALA A 22 8.87 -23.55 -13.24
CA ALA A 22 9.91 -23.92 -14.24
C ALA A 22 10.50 -22.75 -15.08
N CYS A 23 11.85 -22.70 -15.08
CA CYS A 23 12.86 -22.43 -16.13
C CYS A 23 12.87 -21.18 -17.06
N GLY A 24 14.10 -20.61 -17.18
CA GLY A 24 14.74 -19.94 -18.34
C GLY A 24 14.17 -18.58 -18.78
N SER A 25 14.84 -17.72 -19.57
CA SER A 25 16.25 -17.32 -19.65
C SER A 25 16.38 -16.16 -20.66
N ALA A 26 17.04 -15.08 -20.22
CA ALA A 26 17.86 -14.14 -21.01
C ALA A 26 17.18 -13.08 -21.95
N SER A 27 17.46 -11.83 -21.57
CA SER A 27 17.70 -10.59 -22.36
C SER A 27 18.48 -10.80 -23.68
N PRO A 28 18.64 -9.81 -24.62
CA PRO A 28 18.99 -8.40 -24.31
C PRO A 28 18.51 -7.28 -25.27
N ASN A 29 18.70 -6.03 -24.81
CA ASN A 29 19.20 -4.81 -25.50
C ASN A 29 18.63 -4.43 -26.91
N SER A 30 18.46 -3.18 -27.33
CA SER A 30 19.04 -1.88 -26.95
C SER A 30 18.30 -0.78 -27.74
N ALA A 31 18.38 0.45 -27.23
CA ALA A 31 18.01 1.73 -27.85
C ALA A 31 18.79 1.99 -29.18
N PRO A 32 18.58 3.07 -29.97
CA PRO A 32 18.63 4.47 -29.47
C PRO A 32 17.85 5.56 -30.28
N ALA A 33 17.88 6.79 -29.70
CA ALA A 33 18.03 8.11 -30.37
C ALA A 33 16.95 8.57 -31.38
N MET A 34 16.65 9.86 -31.65
CA MET A 34 17.19 11.18 -31.29
C MET A 34 16.21 12.25 -31.82
N GLY A 35 16.31 13.50 -31.32
CA GLY A 35 16.00 14.74 -32.07
C GLY A 35 14.58 15.32 -31.93
N SER A 36 14.40 16.45 -31.23
CA SER A 36 14.39 17.85 -31.76
C SER A 36 13.06 18.22 -32.45
N ALA A 37 12.45 19.40 -32.36
CA ALA A 37 12.59 20.63 -31.58
C ALA A 37 11.42 21.55 -32.06
N ILE A 38 10.83 22.36 -31.15
CA ILE A 38 10.21 23.70 -31.41
C ILE A 38 8.88 23.65 -32.24
N THR A 39 7.73 24.25 -31.89
CA THR A 39 7.47 25.69 -31.64
C THR A 39 6.02 25.90 -31.13
N GLN A 40 5.90 26.89 -30.25
CA GLN A 40 4.77 27.75 -29.84
C GLN A 40 3.37 27.57 -30.46
N VAL A 41 2.35 27.66 -29.58
CA VAL A 41 1.18 28.53 -29.80
C VAL A 41 0.78 29.19 -28.47
N LYS A 42 0.51 30.49 -28.54
CA LYS A 42 0.15 31.43 -27.48
C LYS A 42 -1.31 31.86 -27.72
N VAL A 43 -2.22 31.69 -26.76
CA VAL A 43 -3.59 32.30 -26.74
C VAL A 43 -4.04 32.33 -25.26
N SER A 44 -3.73 33.39 -24.51
CA SER A 44 -4.55 34.60 -24.22
C SER A 44 -5.68 34.36 -23.20
N ASP A 45 -5.44 34.93 -22.02
CA ASP A 45 -6.32 35.57 -21.02
C ASP A 45 -7.82 35.24 -21.00
N VAL A 46 -8.31 34.84 -19.82
CA VAL A 46 -9.43 35.49 -19.08
C VAL A 46 -9.51 34.92 -17.64
N MET A 47 -9.28 35.85 -16.69
CA MET A 47 -9.91 36.07 -15.37
C MET A 47 -10.05 34.95 -14.32
N PHE A 48 -9.36 35.10 -13.18
CA PHE A 48 -9.82 35.82 -11.97
C PHE A 48 -8.80 35.54 -10.86
N GLU A 49 -7.98 36.55 -10.52
CA GLU A 49 -7.34 36.59 -9.21
C GLU A 49 -8.44 36.80 -8.17
N THR A 50 -8.68 35.78 -7.36
CA THR A 50 -9.15 35.99 -5.99
C THR A 50 -8.03 35.53 -5.08
N ASP A 51 -7.47 36.52 -4.39
CA ASP A 51 -6.62 36.33 -3.23
C ASP A 51 -7.31 35.39 -2.23
N VAL A 52 -6.74 34.20 -2.06
CA VAL A 52 -6.85 33.45 -0.82
C VAL A 52 -5.42 33.14 -0.36
N SER A 53 -4.79 34.16 0.21
CA SER A 53 -3.59 34.04 1.04
C SER A 53 -3.90 33.18 2.30
N PRO A 54 -2.91 32.64 3.02
CA PRO A 54 -2.43 31.29 2.85
C PRO A 54 -2.59 30.51 4.16
N ASP A 55 -3.66 29.73 4.32
CA ASP A 55 -3.76 28.86 5.50
C ASP A 55 -3.30 27.45 5.17
N LEU A 56 -1.97 27.31 5.19
CA LEU A 56 -1.24 26.07 5.47
C LEU A 56 -1.73 25.47 6.80
N ARG A 57 -2.90 24.85 6.82
CA ARG A 57 -3.26 23.91 7.90
C ARG A 57 -2.58 22.57 7.65
N ALA A 58 -1.25 22.59 7.67
CA ALA A 58 -0.49 21.44 8.11
C ALA A 58 -0.97 21.10 9.53
N ASN A 59 -1.87 20.14 9.65
CA ASN A 59 -2.09 19.23 10.79
C ASN A 59 -1.86 19.76 12.23
N ARG A 60 -2.15 21.05 12.52
CA ARG A 60 -1.99 21.66 13.86
C ARG A 60 -3.01 21.12 14.90
N LYS A 61 -3.96 20.27 14.50
CA LYS A 61 -5.00 19.71 15.38
C LYS A 61 -4.56 18.44 16.11
N CYS A 62 -3.63 17.67 15.56
CA CYS A 62 -3.26 16.36 16.12
C CYS A 62 -2.06 16.49 17.07
N LYS A 63 -2.33 16.58 18.37
CA LYS A 63 -1.31 16.83 19.42
C LYS A 63 -0.47 15.59 19.81
N SER A 64 -0.25 14.63 18.92
CA SER A 64 0.38 13.35 19.32
C SER A 64 1.49 12.93 18.37
N PRO A 65 2.71 12.65 18.87
CA PRO A 65 3.84 12.25 18.03
C PRO A 65 3.61 10.87 17.41
N GLY A 66 4.21 10.65 16.24
CA GLY A 66 4.21 9.35 15.55
C GLY A 66 4.80 8.24 16.41
N ARG A 67 3.97 7.28 16.79
CA ARG A 67 4.33 6.07 17.56
C ARG A 67 3.41 4.90 17.20
N MET A 68 3.89 3.68 17.40
CA MET A 68 3.08 2.47 17.24
C MET A 68 2.35 2.15 18.56
N VAL A 69 1.06 1.79 18.50
CA VAL A 69 0.25 1.39 19.67
C VAL A 69 -0.50 0.10 19.37
N LEU A 70 -0.35 -0.93 20.20
CA LEU A 70 -1.07 -2.20 20.03
C LEU A 70 -2.35 -2.22 20.86
N LYS A 71 -3.46 -2.67 20.27
CA LYS A 71 -4.72 -2.99 20.93
C LYS A 71 -5.14 -4.41 20.55
N THR A 72 -5.45 -5.23 21.55
CA THR A 72 -5.82 -6.63 21.36
C THR A 72 -7.27 -6.89 21.77
N TYR A 73 -7.98 -7.72 21.01
CA TYR A 73 -9.37 -8.11 21.27
C TYR A 73 -9.56 -9.62 21.10
N ASN A 74 -10.53 -10.23 21.80
CA ASN A 74 -10.80 -11.67 21.71
C ASN A 74 -9.58 -12.59 21.98
N ASN A 75 -8.70 -12.19 22.91
CA ASN A 75 -7.59 -13.02 23.40
C ASN A 75 -6.76 -13.70 22.30
N PRO A 76 -6.11 -12.93 21.39
CA PRO A 76 -5.25 -13.52 20.37
C PRO A 76 -4.10 -14.29 21.05
N ALA A 77 -3.69 -15.41 20.45
CA ALA A 77 -2.62 -16.25 20.99
C ALA A 77 -1.34 -15.43 21.26
N ALA A 78 -0.66 -15.74 22.37
CA ALA A 78 0.50 -14.97 22.83
C ALA A 78 1.62 -14.89 21.76
N ALA A 79 1.86 -15.96 21.01
CA ALA A 79 2.82 -15.99 19.91
C ALA A 79 2.46 -15.00 18.79
N LYS A 80 1.17 -14.88 18.45
CA LYS A 80 0.67 -13.95 17.44
C LYS A 80 0.86 -12.49 17.89
N VAL A 81 0.58 -12.20 19.17
CA VAL A 81 0.87 -10.90 19.79
C VAL A 81 2.37 -10.58 19.79
N ALA A 82 3.21 -11.57 20.09
CA ALA A 82 4.66 -11.41 20.13
C ALA A 82 5.23 -11.06 18.74
N SER A 83 4.73 -11.71 17.69
CA SER A 83 5.10 -11.45 16.29
C SER A 83 4.82 -10.00 15.88
N VAL A 84 3.60 -9.49 16.16
CA VAL A 84 3.23 -8.08 15.90
C VAL A 84 4.11 -7.11 16.70
N LYS A 85 4.33 -7.38 18.00
CA LYS A 85 5.20 -6.54 18.84
C LYS A 85 6.63 -6.50 18.32
N ALA A 86 7.15 -7.60 17.76
CA ALA A 86 8.49 -7.66 17.20
C ALA A 86 8.63 -6.71 16.00
N ALA A 87 7.63 -6.65 15.11
CA ALA A 87 7.60 -5.70 14.00
C ALA A 87 7.49 -4.25 14.48
N MET A 88 6.57 -3.97 15.41
CA MET A 88 6.38 -2.61 15.95
C MET A 88 7.64 -2.01 16.58
N LYS A 89 8.51 -2.84 17.18
CA LYS A 89 9.81 -2.40 17.74
C LYS A 89 10.80 -1.92 16.66
N LYS A 90 10.61 -2.33 15.41
CA LYS A 90 11.49 -2.02 14.27
C LYS A 90 10.93 -0.91 13.39
N ILE A 91 9.62 -0.66 13.49
CA ILE A 91 8.94 0.43 12.77
C ILE A 91 9.17 1.75 13.50
N SER A 92 9.62 2.77 12.77
CA SER A 92 9.71 4.15 13.25
C SER A 92 8.80 5.06 12.41
N PRO A 93 7.56 5.36 12.86
CA PRO A 93 6.64 6.22 12.11
C PRO A 93 7.28 7.55 11.73
N LYS A 94 8.04 8.16 12.66
CA LYS A 94 8.78 9.40 12.42
C LYS A 94 9.79 9.29 11.28
N ALA A 95 10.54 8.18 11.18
CA ALA A 95 11.52 7.99 10.11
C ALA A 95 10.86 7.85 8.71
N PHE A 96 9.58 7.48 8.69
CA PHE A 96 8.76 7.39 7.48
C PHE A 96 7.90 8.64 7.24
N GLY A 97 8.12 9.73 7.98
CA GLY A 97 7.34 10.96 7.80
C GLY A 97 5.88 10.86 8.28
N VAL A 98 5.53 9.78 8.99
CA VAL A 98 4.21 9.59 9.62
C VAL A 98 4.18 10.38 10.93
N LYS A 99 3.40 11.45 10.94
CA LYS A 99 3.37 12.43 12.05
C LYS A 99 2.34 12.12 13.14
N VAL A 100 1.50 11.11 12.93
CA VAL A 100 0.42 10.72 13.86
C VAL A 100 0.66 9.32 14.44
N PRO A 101 0.04 8.96 15.57
CA PRO A 101 0.08 7.60 16.09
C PRO A 101 -0.51 6.60 15.09
N VAL A 102 0.07 5.41 15.04
CA VAL A 102 -0.45 4.26 14.27
C VAL A 102 -0.89 3.19 15.25
N TYR A 103 -2.16 2.83 15.20
CA TYR A 103 -2.74 1.80 16.05
C TYR A 103 -2.78 0.48 15.29
N VAL A 104 -2.14 -0.55 15.83
CA VAL A 104 -2.33 -1.92 15.38
C VAL A 104 -3.44 -2.54 16.22
N VAL A 105 -4.54 -2.93 15.58
CA VAL A 105 -5.68 -3.59 16.19
C VAL A 105 -5.62 -5.06 15.79
N LEU A 106 -5.29 -5.91 16.77
CA LEU A 106 -5.15 -7.35 16.59
C LEU A 106 -6.29 -8.08 17.30
N TRP A 107 -6.92 -9.06 16.66
CA TRP A 107 -7.94 -9.87 17.33
C TRP A 107 -7.80 -11.37 17.10
N GLY A 108 -8.12 -12.15 18.13
CA GLY A 108 -8.25 -13.60 18.01
C GLY A 108 -9.44 -13.96 17.13
N ILE A 109 -9.28 -14.99 16.29
CA ILE A 109 -10.32 -15.52 15.41
C ILE A 109 -10.84 -16.83 16.00
N ASN A 110 -12.18 -16.97 16.08
CA ASN A 110 -12.84 -18.21 16.47
C ASN A 110 -13.63 -18.74 15.25
N GLY A 111 -13.00 -19.55 14.41
CA GLY A 111 -13.59 -20.07 13.16
C GLY A 111 -13.39 -19.14 11.95
N GLU A 112 -14.22 -19.24 10.90
CA GLU A 112 -14.10 -18.44 9.65
C GLU A 112 -14.67 -17.01 9.75
N ARG A 113 -14.92 -16.50 10.97
CA ARG A 113 -15.55 -15.19 11.18
C ARG A 113 -14.68 -14.31 12.07
N GLY A 114 -14.65 -13.02 11.76
CA GLY A 114 -13.96 -12.01 12.56
C GLY A 114 -14.62 -11.80 13.93
N VAL A 115 -14.46 -10.63 14.52
CA VAL A 115 -15.05 -10.36 15.85
C VAL A 115 -16.57 -10.21 15.76
N ASN A 116 -17.30 -10.49 16.84
CA ASN A 116 -18.74 -10.24 16.88
C ASN A 116 -19.08 -8.73 16.74
N LYS A 117 -20.31 -8.42 16.30
CA LYS A 117 -20.79 -7.03 16.08
C LYS A 117 -20.58 -6.09 17.27
N LYS A 118 -20.74 -6.59 18.51
CA LYS A 118 -20.51 -5.80 19.74
C LYS A 118 -19.05 -5.39 19.87
N THR A 119 -18.12 -6.30 19.59
CA THR A 119 -16.68 -6.05 19.63
C THR A 119 -16.23 -5.18 18.45
N ALA A 120 -16.75 -5.45 17.24
CA ALA A 120 -16.52 -4.62 16.06
C ALA A 120 -16.92 -3.16 16.30
N SER A 121 -18.11 -2.94 16.89
CA SER A 121 -18.59 -1.61 17.26
C SER A 121 -17.68 -0.91 18.29
N LYS A 122 -17.14 -1.66 19.25
CA LYS A 122 -16.17 -1.12 20.23
C LYS A 122 -14.86 -0.71 19.56
N ILE A 123 -14.35 -1.54 18.64
CA ILE A 123 -13.14 -1.23 17.87
C ILE A 123 -13.37 0.03 17.03
N ALA A 124 -14.47 0.10 16.29
CA ALA A 124 -14.80 1.23 15.44
C ALA A 124 -14.95 2.53 16.23
N ASN A 125 -15.67 2.52 17.36
CA ASN A 125 -15.79 3.70 18.21
C ASN A 125 -14.42 4.17 18.72
N MET A 126 -13.57 3.23 19.18
CA MET A 126 -12.20 3.57 19.59
C MET A 126 -11.40 4.18 18.44
N ALA A 127 -11.51 3.63 17.24
CA ALA A 127 -10.81 4.13 16.08
C ALA A 127 -11.27 5.55 15.69
N ILE A 128 -12.57 5.78 15.61
CA ILE A 128 -13.17 7.10 15.35
C ILE A 128 -12.70 8.13 16.37
N ASP A 129 -12.72 7.80 17.67
CA ASP A 129 -12.28 8.73 18.72
C ASP A 129 -10.80 9.14 18.58
N LYS A 130 -9.97 8.27 18.00
CA LYS A 130 -8.54 8.56 17.76
C LYS A 130 -8.30 9.26 16.43
N MET A 131 -9.04 8.89 15.38
CA MET A 131 -8.95 9.53 14.06
C MET A 131 -9.49 10.96 14.12
N TYR A 132 -10.63 11.19 14.78
CA TYR A 132 -11.35 12.46 14.78
C TYR A 132 -11.69 12.93 16.20
N PRO A 133 -10.67 13.27 17.03
CA PRO A 133 -10.89 13.64 18.41
C PRO A 133 -11.79 14.88 18.51
N LYS A 134 -12.73 14.87 19.48
CA LYS A 134 -13.72 15.94 19.72
C LYS A 134 -14.68 16.18 18.55
N GLY A 135 -14.97 15.15 17.75
CA GLY A 135 -15.89 15.28 16.61
C GLY A 135 -15.31 16.16 15.50
N ALA A 136 -13.99 16.14 15.32
CA ALA A 136 -13.31 16.97 14.32
C ALA A 136 -13.58 16.54 12.85
N GLY A 137 -14.28 15.43 12.65
CA GLY A 137 -14.69 14.93 11.34
C GLY A 137 -16.13 15.31 11.00
N ASP A 138 -16.44 15.35 9.70
CA ASP A 138 -17.81 15.45 9.23
C ASP A 138 -18.65 14.25 9.74
N LYS A 139 -19.92 14.48 10.11
CA LYS A 139 -20.75 13.46 10.76
C LYS A 139 -21.09 12.31 9.81
N GLU A 140 -21.36 12.59 8.54
CA GLU A 140 -21.71 11.59 7.55
C GLU A 140 -20.47 10.77 7.18
N PHE A 141 -19.36 11.43 6.90
CA PHE A 141 -18.08 10.76 6.65
C PHE A 141 -17.62 9.90 7.83
N THR A 142 -17.77 10.40 9.06
CA THR A 142 -17.42 9.63 10.28
C THR A 142 -18.30 8.39 10.43
N ARG A 143 -19.57 8.45 10.01
CA ARG A 143 -20.48 7.30 10.00
C ARG A 143 -20.03 6.25 8.99
N GLU A 144 -19.65 6.65 7.78
CA GLU A 144 -19.14 5.74 6.75
C GLU A 144 -17.85 5.04 7.18
N VAL A 145 -16.87 5.79 7.71
CA VAL A 145 -15.64 5.22 8.27
C VAL A 145 -15.94 4.22 9.39
N ARG A 146 -16.92 4.54 10.25
CA ARG A 146 -17.33 3.62 11.32
C ARG A 146 -17.92 2.33 10.77
N GLU A 147 -18.82 2.42 9.78
CA GLU A 147 -19.45 1.26 9.13
C GLU A 147 -18.40 0.38 8.42
N ASP A 148 -17.44 1.00 7.73
CA ASP A 148 -16.31 0.33 7.09
C ASP A 148 -15.48 -0.48 8.10
N ILE A 149 -15.06 0.14 9.22
CA ILE A 149 -14.30 -0.56 10.27
C ILE A 149 -15.11 -1.70 10.89
N VAL A 150 -16.41 -1.49 11.12
CA VAL A 150 -17.32 -2.53 11.64
C VAL A 150 -17.40 -3.71 10.68
N ASN A 151 -17.46 -3.47 9.37
CA ASN A 151 -17.51 -4.50 8.35
C ASN A 151 -16.19 -5.24 8.22
N LYS A 152 -15.06 -4.52 8.19
CA LYS A 152 -13.70 -5.07 8.12
C LYS A 152 -13.43 -6.01 9.30
N THR A 153 -13.67 -5.55 10.53
CA THR A 153 -13.35 -6.33 11.75
C THR A 153 -14.24 -7.55 11.96
N GLN A 154 -15.45 -7.58 11.37
CA GLN A 154 -16.32 -8.76 11.36
C GLN A 154 -15.90 -9.81 10.33
N ARG A 155 -15.02 -9.45 9.40
CA ARG A 155 -14.43 -10.35 8.41
C ARG A 155 -12.99 -10.70 8.84
N GLU A 156 -12.45 -11.80 8.33
CA GLU A 156 -11.02 -12.06 8.44
C GLU A 156 -10.30 -11.11 7.47
N THR A 157 -9.89 -9.95 7.99
CA THR A 157 -9.27 -8.90 7.17
C THR A 157 -7.91 -8.49 7.71
N LEU A 158 -7.06 -8.10 6.77
CA LEU A 158 -5.78 -7.45 6.97
C LEU A 158 -5.84 -6.19 6.11
N THR A 159 -5.77 -5.02 6.74
CA THR A 159 -5.91 -3.74 6.04
C THR A 159 -5.35 -2.60 6.87
N ALA A 160 -4.94 -1.52 6.19
CA ALA A 160 -4.46 -0.30 6.79
C ALA A 160 -5.26 0.90 6.30
N ASP A 161 -5.70 1.73 7.24
CA ASP A 161 -6.46 2.93 6.97
C ASP A 161 -5.75 4.17 7.53
N TYR A 162 -5.53 5.16 6.67
CA TYR A 162 -5.07 6.48 7.08
C TYR A 162 -5.80 7.56 6.28
N TYR A 163 -7.01 7.88 6.76
CA TYR A 163 -7.92 8.81 6.10
C TYR A 163 -7.43 10.26 6.13
N GLU A 164 -7.97 11.06 5.20
CA GLU A 164 -7.80 12.51 5.14
C GLU A 164 -8.18 13.18 6.46
N GLY A 165 -7.31 14.07 6.97
CA GLY A 165 -7.56 14.82 8.20
C GLY A 165 -7.54 13.98 9.49
N ALA A 166 -7.26 12.67 9.41
CA ALA A 166 -7.22 11.81 10.58
C ALA A 166 -5.99 12.08 11.46
N CYS A 167 -6.20 12.08 12.78
CA CYS A 167 -5.18 12.19 13.81
C CYS A 167 -4.55 10.87 14.24
N ALA A 168 -4.85 9.78 13.53
CA ALA A 168 -4.28 8.46 13.75
C ALA A 168 -4.43 7.60 12.49
N GLY A 169 -3.44 6.76 12.23
CA GLY A 169 -3.54 5.65 11.28
C GLY A 169 -3.89 4.35 11.99
N PHE A 170 -4.49 3.40 11.28
CA PHE A 170 -4.92 2.12 11.83
C PHE A 170 -4.49 0.96 10.94
N ILE A 171 -4.01 -0.10 11.56
CA ILE A 171 -3.76 -1.41 10.94
C ILE A 171 -4.71 -2.39 11.63
N PHE A 172 -5.65 -2.94 10.87
CA PHE A 172 -6.58 -3.94 11.35
C PHE A 172 -6.09 -5.31 10.91
N SER A 173 -5.85 -6.21 11.87
CA SER A 173 -5.29 -7.52 11.59
C SER A 173 -5.99 -8.60 12.40
N ALA A 174 -6.61 -9.54 11.68
CA ALA A 174 -7.05 -10.78 12.26
C ALA A 174 -5.83 -11.68 12.60
N ALA A 175 -5.81 -12.28 13.79
CA ALA A 175 -4.74 -13.17 14.21
C ALA A 175 -4.90 -14.57 13.59
N THR A 176 -4.75 -14.63 12.27
CA THR A 176 -4.99 -15.84 11.46
C THR A 176 -4.04 -16.98 11.83
N ASN A 177 -4.47 -18.21 11.58
CA ASN A 177 -3.62 -19.40 11.75
C ASN A 177 -2.78 -19.71 10.50
N VAL A 178 -3.13 -19.15 9.34
CA VAL A 178 -2.36 -19.30 8.10
C VAL A 178 -1.05 -18.54 8.22
N SER A 179 0.08 -19.23 8.04
CA SER A 179 1.40 -18.69 8.30
C SER A 179 2.44 -19.43 7.46
N ASP A 180 3.07 -18.74 6.51
CA ASP A 180 4.15 -19.33 5.71
C ASP A 180 5.44 -19.50 6.52
N PHE A 181 5.60 -18.75 7.61
CA PHE A 181 6.71 -18.81 8.55
C PHE A 181 6.31 -18.27 9.95
N PRO A 182 7.06 -18.53 11.04
CA PRO A 182 6.62 -18.26 12.41
C PRO A 182 6.26 -16.80 12.75
N ASN A 183 6.87 -15.81 12.07
CA ASN A 183 6.63 -14.38 12.30
C ASN A 183 5.81 -13.71 11.18
N TYR A 184 4.91 -14.45 10.54
CA TYR A 184 4.11 -13.95 9.42
C TYR A 184 3.29 -12.70 9.77
N LEU A 185 2.62 -12.65 10.93
CA LEU A 185 1.87 -11.45 11.35
C LEU A 185 2.78 -10.22 11.57
N GLY A 186 4.03 -10.44 11.96
CA GLY A 186 5.04 -9.38 11.99
C GLY A 186 5.33 -8.84 10.58
N LYS A 187 5.49 -9.73 9.58
CA LYS A 187 5.61 -9.34 8.16
C LYS A 187 4.36 -8.60 7.68
N THR A 188 3.16 -9.08 7.99
CA THR A 188 1.93 -8.34 7.65
C THR A 188 1.88 -6.98 8.32
N THR A 189 2.33 -6.84 9.57
CA THR A 189 2.43 -5.53 10.22
C THR A 189 3.36 -4.58 9.47
N PHE A 190 4.44 -5.10 8.87
CA PHE A 190 5.28 -4.30 7.97
C PHE A 190 4.53 -3.90 6.69
N HIS A 191 3.86 -4.85 6.01
CA HIS A 191 3.07 -4.60 4.80
C HIS A 191 2.06 -3.46 5.02
N GLU A 192 1.23 -3.61 6.04
CA GLU A 192 0.17 -2.67 6.36
C GLU A 192 0.72 -1.31 6.83
N PHE A 193 1.83 -1.29 7.54
CA PHE A 193 2.49 -0.03 7.88
C PHE A 193 3.02 0.69 6.63
N PHE A 194 3.44 -0.04 5.59
CA PHE A 194 3.88 0.56 4.34
C PHE A 194 2.73 1.31 3.63
N HIS A 195 1.49 0.81 3.72
CA HIS A 195 0.32 1.55 3.25
C HIS A 195 0.05 2.83 4.07
N ILE A 196 0.25 2.80 5.39
CA ILE A 196 0.20 4.03 6.21
C ILE A 196 1.27 5.04 5.74
N TYR A 197 2.47 4.55 5.41
CA TYR A 197 3.54 5.38 4.85
C TYR A 197 3.16 5.97 3.48
N GLN A 198 2.63 5.17 2.55
CA GLN A 198 2.13 5.64 1.24
C GLN A 198 1.08 6.74 1.41
N ASN A 199 0.08 6.51 2.26
CA ASN A 199 -0.98 7.46 2.55
C ASN A 199 -0.48 8.73 3.27
N SER A 200 0.71 8.68 3.89
CA SER A 200 1.27 9.84 4.58
C SER A 200 1.66 10.98 3.63
N PHE A 201 2.03 10.69 2.37
CA PHE A 201 2.34 11.73 1.38
C PHE A 201 1.10 12.56 1.08
N TYR A 202 -0.01 11.87 0.86
CA TYR A 202 -1.30 12.49 0.64
C TYR A 202 -1.79 13.26 1.87
N ASN A 203 -1.72 12.70 3.09
CA ASN A 203 -2.12 13.45 4.29
C ASN A 203 -1.21 14.67 4.56
N ASN A 204 0.08 14.57 4.24
CA ASN A 204 1.00 15.70 4.36
C ASN A 204 0.74 16.79 3.30
N ASN A 205 0.11 16.45 2.18
CA ASN A 205 -0.30 17.38 1.12
C ASN A 205 -1.69 17.00 0.54
N PRO A 206 -2.78 17.41 1.21
CA PRO A 206 -4.15 17.01 0.84
C PRO A 206 -4.62 17.49 -0.54
N LYS A 207 -3.92 18.47 -1.13
CA LYS A 207 -4.18 18.97 -2.49
C LYS A 207 -3.44 18.18 -3.57
N GLY A 208 -2.58 17.24 -3.19
CA GLY A 208 -1.85 16.40 -4.12
C GLY A 208 -2.71 15.29 -4.71
N ASP A 209 -2.20 14.69 -5.80
CA ASP A 209 -2.84 13.55 -6.44
C ASP A 209 -2.80 12.32 -5.51
N ARG A 210 -3.88 11.53 -5.55
CA ARG A 210 -4.08 10.31 -4.76
C ARG A 210 -4.04 9.03 -5.60
N THR A 211 -4.01 9.18 -6.92
CA THR A 211 -4.08 8.06 -7.85
C THR A 211 -2.77 7.30 -7.80
N ASN A 212 -2.84 6.04 -7.40
CA ASN A 212 -1.73 5.12 -7.44
C ASN A 212 -2.26 3.77 -7.94
N PRO A 213 -1.58 3.11 -8.89
CA PRO A 213 -2.06 1.84 -9.40
C PRO A 213 -1.93 0.73 -8.34
N ALA A 214 -2.89 -0.19 -8.30
CA ALA A 214 -2.97 -1.25 -7.28
C ALA A 214 -1.68 -2.09 -7.23
N TRP A 215 -1.14 -2.50 -8.39
CA TRP A 215 0.11 -3.27 -8.46
C TRP A 215 1.30 -2.56 -7.79
N LEU A 216 1.37 -1.23 -7.86
CA LEU A 216 2.47 -0.46 -7.30
C LEU A 216 2.33 -0.32 -5.79
N ASN A 217 1.12 -0.02 -5.32
CA ASN A 217 0.85 0.13 -3.89
C ASN A 217 1.07 -1.19 -3.16
N GLU A 218 0.42 -2.26 -3.63
CA GLU A 218 0.52 -3.59 -3.04
C GLU A 218 1.91 -4.19 -3.23
N GLY A 219 2.48 -4.04 -4.44
CA GLY A 219 3.79 -4.60 -4.76
C GLY A 219 4.91 -4.05 -3.90
N PHE A 220 4.96 -2.74 -3.67
CA PHE A 220 5.96 -2.15 -2.78
C PHE A 220 5.71 -2.47 -1.30
N ALA A 221 4.46 -2.55 -0.86
CA ALA A 221 4.13 -2.95 0.49
C ALA A 221 4.62 -4.37 0.78
N GLU A 222 4.32 -5.31 -0.12
CA GLU A 222 4.70 -6.72 0.00
C GLU A 222 6.22 -6.89 -0.11
N PHE A 223 6.84 -6.27 -1.12
CA PHE A 223 8.30 -6.32 -1.29
C PHE A 223 9.02 -5.77 -0.06
N TRP A 224 8.62 -4.60 0.43
CA TRP A 224 9.24 -4.00 1.61
C TRP A 224 9.07 -4.87 2.84
N ALA A 225 7.87 -5.42 3.05
CA ALA A 225 7.56 -6.30 4.17
C ALA A 225 8.42 -7.56 4.19
N LEU A 226 8.58 -8.23 3.04
CA LEU A 226 9.45 -9.39 2.89
C LEU A 226 10.91 -9.03 3.16
N ARG A 227 11.40 -7.90 2.63
CA ARG A 227 12.77 -7.44 2.92
C ARG A 227 12.99 -7.14 4.40
N GLN A 228 11.99 -6.60 5.11
CA GLN A 228 12.09 -6.43 6.56
C GLN A 228 12.08 -7.76 7.30
N ALA A 229 11.23 -8.71 6.91
CA ALA A 229 11.17 -10.04 7.50
C ALA A 229 12.52 -10.78 7.34
N ILE A 230 13.14 -10.72 6.16
CA ILE A 230 14.48 -11.25 5.89
C ILE A 230 15.51 -10.57 6.80
N LYS A 231 15.49 -9.24 6.89
CA LYS A 231 16.41 -8.49 7.76
C LYS A 231 16.27 -8.85 9.24
N GLN A 232 15.09 -9.29 9.69
CA GLN A 232 14.87 -9.76 11.05
C GLN A 232 15.17 -11.25 11.26
N GLY A 233 15.57 -11.98 10.20
CA GLY A 233 15.80 -13.42 10.26
C GLY A 233 14.52 -14.24 10.48
N TRP A 234 13.36 -13.72 10.05
CA TRP A 234 12.08 -14.42 10.16
C TRP A 234 11.78 -15.34 8.99
N THR A 235 12.44 -15.04 7.87
CA THR A 235 12.51 -15.78 6.62
C THR A 235 13.85 -15.41 5.97
N ASP A 236 14.11 -15.86 4.75
CA ASP A 236 15.38 -15.67 4.05
C ASP A 236 15.19 -15.21 2.59
N GLN A 237 16.31 -15.01 1.91
CA GLN A 237 16.32 -14.60 0.51
C GLN A 237 15.77 -15.70 -0.41
N GLU A 238 15.98 -16.98 -0.06
CA GLU A 238 15.48 -18.11 -0.83
C GLU A 238 13.96 -18.13 -0.86
N TYR A 239 13.29 -17.81 0.25
CA TYR A 239 11.84 -17.66 0.28
C TYR A 239 11.35 -16.56 -0.67
N LEU A 240 11.97 -15.38 -0.67
CA LEU A 240 11.61 -14.29 -1.59
C LEU A 240 11.85 -14.69 -3.05
N ASP A 241 12.98 -15.31 -3.34
CA ASP A 241 13.32 -15.77 -4.70
C ASP A 241 12.34 -16.85 -5.18
N GLY A 242 11.94 -17.75 -4.28
CA GLY A 242 10.90 -18.76 -4.51
C GLY A 242 9.54 -18.14 -4.84
N GLN A 243 9.08 -17.15 -4.06
CA GLN A 243 7.85 -16.40 -4.34
C GLN A 243 7.91 -15.72 -5.71
N LEU A 244 9.00 -15.00 -6.00
CA LEU A 244 9.21 -14.35 -7.29
C LEU A 244 9.17 -15.35 -8.45
N SER A 245 9.79 -16.52 -8.29
CA SER A 245 9.83 -17.58 -9.30
C SER A 245 8.46 -18.21 -9.52
N GLU A 246 7.71 -18.51 -8.45
CA GLU A 246 6.36 -19.08 -8.52
C GLU A 246 5.42 -18.12 -9.27
N ILE A 247 5.44 -16.83 -8.92
CA ILE A 247 4.59 -15.83 -9.56
C ILE A 247 4.95 -15.70 -11.05
N LYS A 248 6.24 -15.65 -11.39
CA LYS A 248 6.68 -15.64 -12.80
C LYS A 248 6.17 -16.86 -13.57
N SER A 249 6.22 -18.05 -12.95
CA SER A 249 5.67 -19.29 -13.52
C SER A 249 4.16 -19.17 -13.78
N LYS A 250 3.38 -18.71 -12.80
CA LYS A 250 1.93 -18.46 -12.95
C LYS A 250 1.63 -17.50 -14.10
N VAL A 251 2.39 -16.41 -14.22
CA VAL A 251 2.21 -15.41 -15.28
C VAL A 251 2.58 -15.98 -16.65
N ARG A 252 3.63 -16.78 -16.77
CA ARG A 252 3.99 -17.45 -18.04
C ARG A 252 2.94 -18.45 -18.48
N ALA A 253 2.31 -19.16 -17.54
CA ALA A 253 1.17 -20.02 -17.83
C ALA A 253 -0.08 -19.23 -18.29
N GLN A 254 -0.18 -17.95 -17.91
CA GLN A 254 -1.31 -17.07 -18.26
C GLN A 254 -0.82 -15.66 -18.67
N PRO A 255 -0.21 -15.52 -19.87
CA PRO A 255 0.56 -14.33 -20.27
C PRO A 255 -0.19 -13.00 -20.22
N LYS A 256 -1.53 -13.03 -20.28
CA LYS A 256 -2.36 -11.82 -20.13
C LYS A 256 -2.08 -11.06 -18.83
N TYR A 257 -1.67 -11.75 -17.76
CA TYR A 257 -1.37 -11.12 -16.47
C TYR A 257 0.03 -10.47 -16.40
N ALA A 258 0.84 -10.58 -17.44
CA ALA A 258 2.07 -9.79 -17.55
C ALA A 258 1.77 -8.29 -17.76
N ASN A 259 0.59 -7.96 -18.32
CA ASN A 259 0.19 -6.58 -18.57
C ASN A 259 -0.27 -5.88 -17.28
N LEU A 260 0.64 -5.16 -16.62
CA LEU A 260 0.35 -4.39 -15.40
C LEU A 260 -0.82 -3.39 -15.52
N LYS A 261 -1.19 -2.98 -16.75
CA LYS A 261 -2.32 -2.07 -16.95
C LYS A 261 -3.63 -2.62 -16.39
N ILE A 262 -3.84 -3.94 -16.42
CA ILE A 262 -5.08 -4.54 -15.87
C ILE A 262 -5.16 -4.45 -14.34
N PHE A 263 -4.04 -4.12 -13.68
CA PHE A 263 -3.90 -3.97 -12.23
C PHE A 263 -3.70 -2.50 -11.83
N GLU A 264 -4.04 -1.54 -12.69
CA GLU A 264 -4.07 -0.12 -12.29
C GLU A 264 -5.22 0.13 -11.31
N ASP A 265 -6.44 -0.29 -11.67
CA ASP A 265 -7.66 -0.02 -10.91
C ASP A 265 -8.34 -1.29 -10.33
N GLU A 266 -7.70 -2.46 -10.47
CA GLU A 266 -8.26 -3.75 -10.05
C GLU A 266 -7.25 -4.58 -9.25
N PHE A 267 -7.71 -5.16 -8.14
CA PHE A 267 -6.89 -6.00 -7.27
C PHE A 267 -6.67 -7.41 -7.82
N GLY A 268 -7.62 -7.90 -8.63
CA GLY A 268 -7.56 -9.23 -9.22
C GLY A 268 -7.93 -10.37 -8.28
N ASP A 269 -8.72 -10.14 -7.23
CA ASP A 269 -9.10 -11.14 -6.19
C ASP A 269 -9.77 -12.43 -6.72
N LYS A 270 -10.21 -12.42 -7.98
CA LYS A 270 -10.82 -13.57 -8.67
C LYS A 270 -9.92 -14.16 -9.75
N TRP A 271 -8.72 -13.62 -9.90
CA TRP A 271 -7.80 -14.00 -10.95
C TRP A 271 -6.72 -14.93 -10.40
N PRO A 272 -6.15 -15.82 -11.23
CA PRO A 272 -5.04 -16.67 -10.81
C PRO A 272 -3.75 -15.91 -10.47
N VAL A 273 -3.66 -14.62 -10.82
CA VAL A 273 -2.55 -13.72 -10.46
C VAL A 273 -3.16 -12.43 -9.94
N HIS A 274 -2.79 -12.08 -8.70
CA HIS A 274 -3.28 -10.89 -8.00
C HIS A 274 -2.34 -9.69 -8.16
N SER A 275 -2.86 -8.49 -7.91
CA SER A 275 -2.10 -7.24 -7.89
C SER A 275 -0.91 -7.28 -6.92
N ILE A 276 -1.06 -7.94 -5.76
CA ILE A 276 0.03 -8.16 -4.79
C ILE A 276 1.13 -9.02 -5.42
N GLU A 277 0.77 -10.14 -6.04
CA GLU A 277 1.72 -11.09 -6.64
C GLU A 277 2.50 -10.44 -7.78
N ILE A 278 1.80 -9.94 -8.82
CA ILE A 278 2.46 -9.31 -9.96
C ILE A 278 3.20 -8.03 -9.53
N GLY A 279 2.63 -7.31 -8.56
CA GLY A 279 3.21 -6.11 -7.96
C GLY A 279 4.53 -6.40 -7.26
N LEU A 280 4.64 -7.51 -6.51
CA LEU A 280 5.89 -7.94 -5.87
C LEU A 280 7.00 -8.11 -6.91
N VAL A 281 6.70 -8.79 -8.02
CA VAL A 281 7.66 -8.98 -9.11
C VAL A 281 8.00 -7.66 -9.80
N ALA A 282 7.01 -6.80 -10.01
CA ALA A 282 7.20 -5.48 -10.62
C ALA A 282 8.02 -4.52 -9.74
N ALA A 283 7.78 -4.49 -8.43
CA ALA A 283 8.53 -3.68 -7.48
C ALA A 283 9.99 -4.14 -7.40
N ASN A 284 10.22 -5.46 -7.35
CA ASN A 284 11.56 -6.02 -7.42
C ASN A 284 12.27 -5.64 -8.73
N PHE A 285 11.62 -5.82 -9.87
CA PHE A 285 12.18 -5.45 -11.18
C PHE A 285 12.47 -3.95 -11.29
N LEU A 286 11.54 -3.11 -10.83
CA LEU A 286 11.68 -1.66 -10.82
C LEU A 286 12.88 -1.22 -9.98
N LEU A 287 13.05 -1.80 -8.79
CA LEU A 287 14.20 -1.49 -7.95
C LEU A 287 15.52 -1.98 -8.55
N GLN A 288 15.55 -3.13 -9.21
CA GLN A 288 16.76 -3.65 -9.84
C GLN A 288 17.22 -2.82 -11.05
N LYS A 289 16.28 -2.22 -11.80
CA LYS A 289 16.58 -1.56 -13.08
C LYS A 289 16.56 -0.03 -13.01
N HIS A 290 15.69 0.54 -12.16
CA HIS A 290 15.31 1.95 -12.23
C HIS A 290 15.49 2.70 -10.90
N ASN A 291 16.08 2.08 -9.87
CA ASN A 291 16.31 2.77 -8.59
C ASN A 291 17.48 3.76 -8.59
N GLY A 292 18.37 3.70 -9.59
CA GLY A 292 19.57 4.53 -9.66
C GLY A 292 20.51 4.33 -8.46
N GLY A 293 20.63 3.10 -7.93
CA GLY A 293 21.48 2.78 -6.78
C GLY A 293 20.95 3.23 -5.41
N LYS A 294 19.73 3.77 -5.36
CA LYS A 294 19.10 4.22 -4.11
C LYS A 294 18.67 3.03 -3.26
N SER A 295 18.70 3.22 -1.94
CA SER A 295 17.99 2.33 -1.02
C SER A 295 16.49 2.30 -1.36
N THR A 296 15.79 1.20 -1.05
CA THR A 296 14.34 1.09 -1.28
C THR A 296 13.58 2.28 -0.71
N LYS A 297 13.88 2.70 0.52
CA LYS A 297 13.21 3.83 1.16
C LYS A 297 13.46 5.15 0.42
N ALA A 298 14.72 5.42 0.05
CA ALA A 298 15.04 6.66 -0.66
C ALA A 298 14.36 6.72 -2.03
N PHE A 299 14.29 5.58 -2.73
CA PHE A 299 13.55 5.48 -3.99
C PHE A 299 12.05 5.71 -3.80
N THR A 300 11.42 5.07 -2.79
CA THR A 300 9.99 5.23 -2.56
C THR A 300 9.63 6.62 -2.03
N ASP A 301 10.50 7.26 -1.23
CA ASP A 301 10.31 8.64 -0.78
C ASP A 301 10.22 9.59 -1.98
N GLU A 302 11.14 9.45 -2.94
CA GLU A 302 11.14 10.24 -4.17
C GLU A 302 9.93 9.93 -5.05
N LEU A 303 9.62 8.64 -5.24
CA LEU A 303 8.51 8.17 -6.07
C LEU A 303 7.16 8.69 -5.56
N TYR A 304 6.81 8.45 -4.30
CA TYR A 304 5.51 8.85 -3.77
C TYR A 304 5.39 10.37 -3.60
N ALA A 305 6.49 11.08 -3.31
CA ALA A 305 6.48 12.54 -3.33
C ALA A 305 6.21 13.09 -4.74
N ALA A 306 6.84 12.50 -5.77
CA ALA A 306 6.62 12.92 -7.16
C ALA A 306 5.20 12.59 -7.63
N MET A 307 4.68 11.40 -7.31
CA MET A 307 3.32 10.99 -7.67
C MET A 307 2.27 11.89 -6.99
N ASN A 308 2.44 12.20 -5.70
CA ASN A 308 1.53 13.11 -5.01
C ASN A 308 1.58 14.54 -5.60
N LYS A 309 2.72 14.98 -6.13
CA LYS A 309 2.87 16.34 -6.69
C LYS A 309 2.40 16.45 -8.14
N TYR A 310 2.66 15.46 -8.97
CA TYR A 310 2.51 15.54 -10.43
C TYR A 310 1.44 14.58 -10.99
N GLY A 311 0.81 13.79 -10.13
CA GLY A 311 0.02 12.65 -10.55
C GLY A 311 0.86 11.41 -10.81
N TRP A 312 0.22 10.26 -10.74
CA TRP A 312 0.87 8.95 -10.78
C TRP A 312 1.80 8.78 -11.99
N ALA A 313 1.27 9.04 -13.19
CA ALA A 313 1.97 8.71 -14.43
C ALA A 313 3.18 9.61 -14.66
N GLU A 314 3.02 10.92 -14.45
CA GLU A 314 4.10 11.90 -14.60
C GLU A 314 5.10 11.80 -13.45
N GLY A 315 4.63 11.60 -12.20
CA GLY A 315 5.50 11.35 -11.05
C GLY A 315 6.37 10.12 -11.25
N PHE A 316 5.78 9.00 -11.67
CA PHE A 316 6.49 7.77 -12.02
C PHE A 316 7.53 8.03 -13.10
N LYS A 317 7.16 8.74 -14.18
CA LYS A 317 8.08 9.10 -15.27
C LYS A 317 9.24 9.97 -14.80
N LYS A 318 9.01 10.95 -13.93
CA LYS A 318 10.07 11.84 -13.44
C LYS A 318 11.12 11.08 -12.63
N VAL A 319 10.71 10.08 -11.84
CA VAL A 319 11.61 9.31 -10.96
C VAL A 319 12.28 8.17 -11.69
N THR A 320 11.52 7.38 -12.46
CA THR A 320 12.04 6.19 -13.16
C THR A 320 12.64 6.50 -14.53
N LYS A 321 12.45 7.73 -15.03
CA LYS A 321 12.77 8.16 -16.41
C LYS A 321 12.02 7.35 -17.48
N LYS A 322 10.94 6.65 -17.12
CA LYS A 322 10.10 5.86 -18.03
C LYS A 322 8.63 6.19 -17.85
N SER A 323 7.89 6.33 -18.95
CA SER A 323 6.44 6.37 -18.84
C SER A 323 5.90 5.04 -18.28
N PRO A 324 4.74 5.04 -17.63
CA PRO A 324 4.01 3.82 -17.28
C PRO A 324 3.94 2.80 -18.40
N SER A 325 3.49 3.23 -19.58
CA SER A 325 3.37 2.36 -20.76
C SER A 325 4.72 1.80 -21.22
N GLY A 326 5.80 2.58 -21.11
CA GLY A 326 7.15 2.13 -21.42
C GLY A 326 7.64 1.09 -20.42
N PHE A 327 7.40 1.31 -19.13
CA PHE A 327 7.72 0.36 -18.07
C PHE A 327 6.92 -0.94 -18.21
N TYR A 328 5.62 -0.87 -18.50
CA TYR A 328 4.78 -2.07 -18.68
C TYR A 328 5.26 -2.94 -19.84
N LYS A 329 5.63 -2.34 -20.97
CA LYS A 329 6.19 -3.09 -22.10
C LYS A 329 7.49 -3.79 -21.72
N GLU A 330 8.39 -3.08 -21.04
CA GLU A 330 9.67 -3.64 -20.59
C GLU A 330 9.48 -4.76 -19.56
N PHE A 331 8.59 -4.55 -18.59
CA PHE A 331 8.27 -5.54 -17.57
C PHE A 331 7.64 -6.81 -18.17
N SER A 332 6.66 -6.66 -19.05
CA SER A 332 6.05 -7.80 -19.75
C SER A 332 7.09 -8.60 -20.54
N ALA A 333 8.00 -7.90 -21.25
CA ALA A 333 9.09 -8.57 -21.96
C ALA A 333 10.04 -9.31 -21.01
N HIS A 334 10.36 -8.73 -19.85
CA HIS A 334 11.18 -9.39 -18.84
C HIS A 334 10.53 -10.66 -18.25
N LEU A 335 9.20 -10.69 -18.10
CA LEU A 335 8.49 -11.83 -17.53
C LEU A 335 8.31 -12.99 -18.51
N LEU A 336 8.12 -12.66 -19.78
CA LEU A 336 7.78 -13.61 -20.84
C LEU A 336 9.00 -14.11 -21.63
N THR A 337 10.19 -13.66 -21.26
CA THR A 337 11.49 -14.24 -21.66
C THR A 337 12.00 -15.21 -20.61
#